data_AF-A0A831XKQ5-F1
#
_entry.id   AF-A0A831XKQ5-F1
#
_cell.length_a   1.000
_cell.length_b   1.000
_cell.length_c   1.000
_cell.angle_alpha   90.00
_cell.angle_beta   90.00
_cell.angle_gamma   90.00
#
_symmetry.space_group_name_H-M   'P 1'
#
loop_
_entity.id
_entity.type
_entity.pdbx_description
1 polymer ?
#
loop_
_entity_poly.entity_id
_entity_poly.type
_entity_poly.pdbx_seq_one_letter_code
_entity_poly.pdbx_strand_id
1 'polypeptide(L)'
;MRPDVWSAYAFFAQQVGRLPALKADLRATCERLEADGLTPLPHIAAVAKVEREGAETIPEALEMLDKAIEDRIAETSLDTVDKEMSWALDILEEHLDRPSLPSLDHALRALAQLHARIGHFEKALALYPRAVAAAHPDQQTDSICEWARTLLDAGHPEEAVKLLRQRRQFDPEHEDLNETLDQALRAAGGTP
;
A
#
# COMPACT_ATOMS: atom_id res chain seq x y z
N MET A 1 14.45 -10.08 -16.96
CA MET A 1 14.82 -8.72 -16.53
C MET A 1 15.27 -8.79 -15.07
N ARG A 2 16.34 -8.09 -14.66
CA ARG A 2 16.79 -8.15 -13.26
C ARG A 2 16.15 -7.03 -12.42
N PRO A 3 15.51 -7.33 -11.27
CA PRO A 3 14.86 -6.32 -10.41
C PRO A 3 15.82 -5.26 -9.88
N ASP A 4 17.04 -5.67 -9.49
CA ASP A 4 18.06 -4.80 -8.88
C ASP A 4 18.48 -3.60 -9.75
N VAL A 5 18.47 -3.76 -11.08
CA VAL A 5 18.77 -2.68 -12.03
C VAL A 5 17.73 -1.57 -11.94
N TRP A 6 16.45 -1.93 -11.82
CA TRP A 6 15.36 -0.98 -11.76
C TRP A 6 15.26 -0.30 -10.40
N SER A 7 15.50 -1.03 -9.31
CA SER A 7 15.60 -0.42 -7.98
C SER A 7 16.73 0.59 -7.90
N ALA A 8 17.91 0.27 -8.45
CA ALA A 8 19.04 1.19 -8.49
C ALA A 8 18.74 2.44 -9.34
N TYR A 9 18.07 2.25 -10.49
CA TYR A 9 17.66 3.37 -11.33
C TYR A 9 16.61 4.24 -10.64
N ALA A 10 15.61 3.63 -10.00
CA ALA A 10 14.56 4.34 -9.28
C ALA A 10 15.13 5.18 -8.14
N PHE A 11 16.01 4.59 -7.32
CA PHE A 11 16.70 5.30 -6.24
C PHE A 11 17.51 6.49 -6.78
N PHE A 12 18.32 6.29 -7.82
CA PHE A 12 19.07 7.37 -8.45
C PHE A 12 18.12 8.48 -8.95
N ALA A 13 17.06 8.10 -9.66
CA ALA A 13 16.12 9.05 -10.23
C ALA A 13 15.40 9.89 -9.16
N GLN A 14 15.03 9.30 -8.01
CA GLN A 14 14.47 10.03 -6.87
C GLN A 14 15.48 11.06 -6.32
N GLN A 15 16.73 10.66 -6.09
CA GLN A 15 17.75 11.53 -5.50
C GLN A 15 18.10 12.74 -6.38
N VAL A 16 18.09 12.57 -7.70
CA VAL A 16 18.48 13.63 -8.66
C VAL A 16 17.29 14.32 -9.34
N GLY A 17 16.05 14.06 -8.90
CA GLY A 17 14.85 14.68 -9.46
C GLY A 17 14.56 14.29 -10.92
N ARG A 18 14.87 13.04 -11.29
CA ARG A 18 14.69 12.47 -12.63
C ARG A 18 13.53 11.48 -12.73
N LEU A 19 12.57 11.54 -11.80
CA LEU A 19 11.36 10.70 -11.84
C LEU A 19 10.60 10.75 -13.17
N PRO A 20 10.43 11.90 -13.86
CA PRO A 20 9.78 11.91 -15.17
C PRO A 20 10.50 11.06 -16.23
N ALA A 21 11.84 11.00 -16.18
CA ALA A 21 12.63 10.18 -17.10
C ALA A 21 12.47 8.69 -16.79
N LEU A 22 12.55 8.33 -15.50
CA LEU A 22 12.28 6.96 -15.05
C LEU A 22 10.90 6.48 -15.50
N LYS A 23 9.85 7.26 -15.25
CA LYS A 23 8.46 6.94 -15.65
C LYS A 23 8.32 6.71 -17.15
N ALA A 24 8.97 7.56 -17.97
CA ALA A 24 9.00 7.38 -19.42
C ALA A 24 9.72 6.08 -19.85
N ASP A 25 10.85 5.75 -19.21
CA ASP A 25 11.62 4.54 -19.51
C ASP A 25 10.90 3.26 -19.07
N LEU A 26 10.18 3.28 -17.95
CA LEU A 26 9.34 2.18 -17.48
C LEU A 26 8.25 1.87 -18.51
N ARG A 27 7.52 2.91 -18.96
CA ARG A 27 6.50 2.78 -20.01
C ARG A 27 7.08 2.19 -21.30
N ALA A 28 8.14 2.78 -21.83
CA ALA A 28 8.76 2.33 -23.08
C ALA A 28 9.30 0.89 -22.97
N THR A 29 9.78 0.51 -21.78
CA THR A 29 10.23 -0.85 -21.52
C THR A 29 9.07 -1.84 -21.51
N CYS A 30 7.97 -1.54 -20.81
CA CYS A 30 6.78 -2.39 -20.81
C CYS A 30 6.23 -2.58 -22.22
N GLU A 31 6.05 -1.51 -22.99
CA GLU A 31 5.53 -1.57 -24.36
C GLU A 31 6.38 -2.48 -25.27
N ARG A 32 7.71 -2.36 -25.17
CA ARG A 32 8.64 -3.20 -25.94
C ARG A 32 8.56 -4.68 -25.53
N LEU A 33 8.55 -4.97 -24.23
CA LEU A 33 8.44 -6.36 -23.76
C LEU A 33 7.14 -6.99 -24.20
N GLU A 34 6.03 -6.27 -24.05
CA GLU A 34 4.69 -6.72 -24.47
C GLU A 34 4.65 -6.99 -25.97
N ALA A 35 5.25 -6.11 -26.79
CA ALA A 35 5.37 -6.30 -28.24
C ALA A 35 6.20 -7.54 -28.62
N ASP A 36 7.20 -7.88 -27.81
CA ASP A 36 8.03 -9.08 -27.97
C ASP A 36 7.38 -10.35 -27.35
N GLY A 37 6.16 -10.26 -26.80
CA GLY A 37 5.45 -11.36 -26.15
C GLY A 37 6.02 -11.75 -24.78
N LEU A 38 6.77 -10.85 -24.14
CA LEU A 38 7.40 -11.02 -22.83
C LEU A 38 6.61 -10.31 -21.73
N THR A 39 6.61 -10.88 -20.53
CA THR A 39 5.96 -10.27 -19.36
C THR A 39 6.93 -9.35 -18.60
N PRO A 40 6.61 -8.06 -18.41
CA PRO A 40 7.38 -7.17 -17.54
C PRO A 40 7.37 -7.64 -16.07
N LEU A 41 8.34 -7.17 -15.28
CA LEU A 41 8.29 -7.38 -13.83
C LEU A 41 7.04 -6.68 -13.26
N PRO A 42 6.33 -7.26 -12.28
CA PRO A 42 5.05 -6.73 -11.80
C PRO A 42 5.12 -5.27 -11.32
N HIS A 43 6.16 -4.90 -10.56
CA HIS A 43 6.32 -3.54 -10.07
C HIS A 43 6.64 -2.51 -11.17
N ILE A 44 7.26 -2.93 -12.27
CA ILE A 44 7.46 -2.08 -13.46
C ILE A 44 6.12 -1.92 -14.18
N ALA A 45 5.40 -3.03 -14.37
CA ALA A 45 4.12 -3.06 -15.05
C ALA A 45 3.05 -2.22 -14.33
N ALA A 46 3.01 -2.29 -12.99
CA ALA A 46 2.13 -1.50 -12.15
C ALA A 46 2.34 0.00 -12.36
N VAL A 47 3.58 0.48 -12.27
CA VAL A 47 3.89 1.91 -12.49
C VAL A 47 3.62 2.29 -13.94
N ALA A 48 4.07 1.50 -14.91
CA ALA A 48 3.85 1.78 -16.33
C ALA A 48 2.37 1.84 -16.71
N LYS A 49 1.51 1.04 -16.08
CA LYS A 49 0.06 1.07 -16.27
C LYS A 49 -0.51 2.42 -15.85
N VAL A 50 -0.22 2.89 -14.64
CA VAL A 50 -0.68 4.21 -14.15
C VAL A 50 -0.15 5.36 -15.02
N GLU A 51 1.08 5.27 -15.52
CA GLU A 51 1.66 6.27 -16.42
C GLU A 51 1.04 6.28 -17.83
N ARG A 52 0.49 5.16 -18.29
CA ARG A 52 -0.18 5.04 -19.60
C ARG A 52 -1.66 5.39 -19.53
N GLU A 53 -2.33 4.83 -18.54
CA GLU A 53 -3.79 4.76 -18.48
C GLU A 53 -4.36 5.80 -17.51
N GLY A 54 -3.57 6.30 -16.56
CA GLY A 54 -4.00 7.32 -15.61
C GLY A 54 -4.19 6.79 -14.18
N ALA A 55 -4.48 7.73 -13.28
CA ALA A 55 -4.54 7.48 -11.83
C ALA A 55 -5.72 6.57 -11.44
N GLU A 56 -6.76 6.48 -12.27
CA GLU A 56 -7.89 5.56 -12.11
C GLU A 56 -7.47 4.08 -12.07
N THR A 57 -6.29 3.75 -12.61
CA THR A 57 -5.76 2.39 -12.62
C THR A 57 -4.90 2.05 -11.40
N ILE A 58 -4.76 2.98 -10.44
CA ILE A 58 -3.97 2.75 -9.23
C ILE A 58 -4.47 1.53 -8.42
N PRO A 59 -5.78 1.32 -8.20
CA PRO A 59 -6.24 0.12 -7.50
C PRO A 59 -5.76 -1.18 -8.16
N GLU A 60 -5.83 -1.27 -9.49
CA GLU A 60 -5.34 -2.43 -10.25
C GLU A 60 -3.81 -2.58 -10.16
N ALA A 61 -3.08 -1.46 -10.15
CA ALA A 61 -1.63 -1.45 -9.98
C ALA A 61 -1.22 -1.91 -8.58
N LEU A 62 -1.96 -1.51 -7.55
CA LEU A 62 -1.75 -1.93 -6.17
C LEU A 62 -2.10 -3.42 -5.97
N GLU A 63 -3.16 -3.92 -6.59
CA GLU A 63 -3.50 -5.36 -6.58
C GLU A 63 -2.41 -6.20 -7.27
N MET A 64 -1.86 -5.70 -8.39
CA MET A 64 -0.74 -6.36 -9.07
C MET A 64 0.51 -6.42 -8.17
N LEU A 65 0.81 -5.32 -7.47
CA LEU A 65 1.90 -5.28 -6.50
C LEU A 65 1.62 -6.14 -5.28
N ASP A 66 0.37 -6.22 -4.84
CA ASP A 66 -0.05 -7.02 -3.70
C ASP A 66 0.35 -8.48 -3.90
N LYS A 67 -0.14 -9.05 -5.00
CA LYS A 67 0.19 -10.42 -5.38
C LYS A 67 1.68 -10.63 -5.57
N ALA A 68 2.37 -9.68 -6.22
CA ALA A 68 3.80 -9.79 -6.46
C ALA A 68 4.63 -9.75 -5.16
N ILE A 69 4.22 -8.93 -4.19
CA ILE A 69 4.83 -8.85 -2.87
C ILE A 69 4.60 -10.16 -2.10
N GLU A 70 3.38 -10.69 -2.12
CA GLU A 70 3.05 -11.97 -1.47
C GLU A 70 3.90 -13.12 -2.01
N ASP A 71 3.89 -13.32 -3.33
CA ASP A 71 4.68 -14.36 -4.00
C ASP A 71 6.17 -14.19 -3.68
N ARG A 72 6.67 -12.95 -3.69
CA ARG A 72 8.08 -12.66 -3.45
C ARG A 72 8.48 -12.87 -2.00
N ILE A 73 7.66 -12.51 -1.02
CA ILE A 73 7.91 -12.77 0.41
C ILE A 73 8.00 -14.27 0.68
N ALA A 74 7.21 -15.10 -0.02
CA ALA A 74 7.29 -16.55 0.11
C ALA A 74 8.64 -17.13 -0.39
N GLU A 75 9.30 -16.43 -1.31
CA GLU A 75 10.55 -16.88 -1.95
C GLU A 75 11.82 -16.27 -1.34
N THR A 76 11.72 -15.11 -0.70
CA THR A 76 12.88 -14.34 -0.23
C THR A 76 12.63 -13.62 1.11
N SER A 77 13.54 -12.73 1.51
CA SER A 77 13.41 -11.93 2.73
C SER A 77 12.64 -10.64 2.48
N LEU A 78 12.01 -10.13 3.55
CA LEU A 78 11.35 -8.82 3.58
C LEU A 78 12.27 -7.69 3.10
N ASP A 79 13.54 -7.68 3.53
CA ASP A 79 14.56 -6.71 3.12
C ASP A 79 14.82 -6.74 1.61
N THR A 80 14.73 -7.90 0.98
CA THR A 80 14.87 -8.02 -0.48
C THR A 80 13.64 -7.45 -1.17
N VAL A 81 12.44 -7.76 -0.68
CA VAL A 81 11.18 -7.26 -1.25
C VAL A 81 11.11 -5.73 -1.15
N ASP A 82 11.48 -5.17 0.01
CA ASP A 82 11.56 -3.72 0.20
C ASP A 82 12.47 -3.07 -0.85
N LYS A 83 13.74 -3.52 -0.96
CA LYS A 83 14.69 -3.00 -1.95
C LYS A 83 14.19 -3.10 -3.38
N GLU A 84 13.45 -4.16 -3.70
CA GLU A 84 12.97 -4.41 -5.05
C GLU A 84 11.72 -3.62 -5.43
N MET A 85 10.83 -3.34 -4.47
CA MET A 85 9.46 -2.92 -4.78
C MET A 85 9.00 -1.64 -4.07
N SER A 86 9.64 -1.18 -2.99
CA SER A 86 9.14 0.01 -2.26
C SER A 86 9.14 1.29 -3.09
N TRP A 87 10.10 1.44 -4.01
CA TRP A 87 10.14 2.57 -4.93
C TRP A 87 8.90 2.65 -5.83
N ALA A 88 8.28 1.50 -6.16
CA ALA A 88 7.08 1.48 -6.99
C ALA A 88 5.87 1.98 -6.19
N LEU A 89 5.76 1.58 -4.92
CA LEU A 89 4.74 2.10 -4.00
C LEU A 89 4.89 3.62 -3.82
N ASP A 90 6.12 4.10 -3.60
CA ASP A 90 6.41 5.53 -3.45
C ASP A 90 6.00 6.32 -4.70
N ILE A 91 6.27 5.79 -5.90
CA ILE A 91 5.83 6.42 -7.14
C ILE A 91 4.30 6.44 -7.23
N LEU A 92 3.62 5.34 -6.93
CA LEU A 92 2.16 5.27 -6.98
C LEU A 92 1.49 6.25 -6.01
N GLU A 93 2.08 6.47 -4.83
CA GLU A 93 1.61 7.46 -3.87
C GLU A 93 1.54 8.88 -4.47
N GLU A 94 2.50 9.27 -5.32
CA GLU A 94 2.51 10.59 -5.96
C GLU A 94 1.27 10.88 -6.81
N HIS A 95 0.55 9.84 -7.23
CA HIS A 95 -0.65 9.98 -8.04
C HIS A 95 -1.93 10.12 -7.19
N LEU A 96 -1.84 9.87 -5.87
CA LEU A 96 -2.98 9.91 -4.95
C LEU A 96 -3.30 11.33 -4.42
N ASP A 97 -2.41 12.31 -4.60
CA ASP A 97 -2.65 13.71 -4.21
C ASP A 97 -3.56 14.48 -5.19
N ARG A 98 -4.20 13.78 -6.13
CA ARG A 98 -5.10 14.38 -7.11
C ARG A 98 -6.51 14.54 -6.53
N PRO A 99 -7.09 15.76 -6.59
CA PRO A 99 -8.49 15.95 -6.21
C PRO A 99 -9.40 15.04 -7.05
N SER A 100 -10.37 14.39 -6.39
CA SER A 100 -11.45 13.62 -7.05
C SER A 100 -11.03 12.30 -7.72
N LEU A 101 -9.96 11.65 -7.25
CA LEU A 101 -9.67 10.28 -7.66
C LEU A 101 -10.81 9.33 -7.20
N PRO A 102 -11.47 8.59 -8.11
CA PRO A 102 -12.44 7.57 -7.72
C PRO A 102 -11.78 6.52 -6.82
N SER A 103 -12.48 6.12 -5.75
CA SER A 103 -11.98 5.10 -4.81
C SER A 103 -10.63 5.45 -4.17
N LEU A 104 -10.38 6.75 -3.94
CA LEU A 104 -9.18 7.24 -3.24
C LEU A 104 -8.98 6.60 -1.87
N ASP A 105 -10.07 6.38 -1.13
CA ASP A 105 -10.07 5.68 0.15
C ASP A 105 -9.52 4.26 0.03
N HIS A 106 -10.00 3.50 -0.96
CA HIS A 106 -9.53 2.15 -1.23
C HIS A 106 -8.06 2.16 -1.66
N ALA A 107 -7.66 3.06 -2.57
CA ALA A 107 -6.28 3.13 -3.02
C ALA A 107 -5.30 3.48 -1.88
N LEU A 108 -5.65 4.44 -1.02
CA LEU A 108 -4.85 4.81 0.16
C LEU A 108 -4.75 3.67 1.16
N ARG A 109 -5.88 2.98 1.41
CA ARG A 109 -5.94 1.81 2.30
C ARG A 109 -5.08 0.67 1.78
N ALA A 110 -5.19 0.33 0.50
CA ALA A 110 -4.37 -0.70 -0.14
C ALA A 110 -2.88 -0.34 -0.08
N LEU A 111 -2.52 0.91 -0.42
CA LEU A 111 -1.14 1.38 -0.32
C LEU A 111 -0.60 1.27 1.11
N ALA A 112 -1.40 1.62 2.13
CA ALA A 112 -1.04 1.47 3.54
C ALA A 112 -0.74 0.01 3.90
N GLN A 113 -1.61 -0.92 3.51
CA GLN A 113 -1.40 -2.36 3.73
C GLN A 113 -0.13 -2.87 3.06
N LEU A 114 0.15 -2.43 1.83
CA LEU A 114 1.37 -2.82 1.12
C LEU A 114 2.63 -2.33 1.85
N HIS A 115 2.65 -1.08 2.31
CA HIS A 115 3.73 -0.55 3.13
C HIS A 115 3.90 -1.34 4.44
N ALA A 116 2.81 -1.62 5.15
CA ALA A 116 2.85 -2.40 6.38
C ALA A 116 3.45 -3.80 6.14
N ARG A 117 3.02 -4.46 5.06
CA ARG A 117 3.49 -5.80 4.71
C ARG A 117 4.96 -5.86 4.30
N ILE A 118 5.51 -4.78 3.75
CA ILE A 118 6.96 -4.66 3.50
C ILE A 118 7.74 -4.10 4.71
N GLY A 119 7.09 -3.92 5.86
CA GLY A 119 7.70 -3.47 7.12
C GLY A 119 7.81 -1.96 7.28
N HIS A 120 7.23 -1.16 6.39
CA HIS A 120 7.22 0.31 6.48
C HIS A 120 6.01 0.80 7.29
N PHE A 121 5.97 0.44 8.57
CA PHE A 121 4.83 0.76 9.45
C PHE A 121 4.58 2.26 9.57
N GLU A 122 5.62 3.10 9.64
CA GLU A 122 5.45 4.55 9.75
C GLU A 122 4.76 5.14 8.51
N LYS A 123 5.11 4.67 7.30
CA LYS A 123 4.44 5.08 6.05
C LYS A 123 2.99 4.60 6.03
N ALA A 124 2.76 3.34 6.40
CA ALA A 124 1.41 2.76 6.46
C ALA A 124 0.50 3.56 7.41
N LEU A 125 0.96 3.82 8.63
CA LEU A 125 0.21 4.55 9.66
C LEU A 125 -0.07 6.01 9.26
N ALA A 126 0.76 6.63 8.42
CA ALA A 126 0.51 7.97 7.88
C ALA A 126 -0.59 8.00 6.79
N LEU A 127 -0.84 6.87 6.12
CA LEU A 127 -1.82 6.75 5.03
C LEU A 127 -3.25 6.50 5.52
N TYR A 128 -3.43 5.73 6.60
CA TYR A 128 -4.75 5.40 7.12
C TYR A 128 -5.64 6.61 7.46
N PRO A 129 -5.15 7.69 8.10
CA PRO A 129 -5.95 8.89 8.32
C PRO A 129 -6.48 9.52 7.02
N ARG A 130 -5.67 9.49 5.94
CA ARG A 130 -6.09 9.98 4.62
C ARG A 130 -7.16 9.07 4.03
N ALA A 131 -7.02 7.75 4.16
CA ALA A 131 -8.00 6.78 3.69
C ALA A 131 -9.35 6.97 4.38
N VAL A 132 -9.36 7.07 5.71
CA VAL A 132 -10.59 7.29 6.52
C VAL A 132 -11.26 8.62 6.17
N ALA A 133 -10.48 9.67 5.91
CA ALA A 133 -11.01 10.99 5.52
C ALA A 133 -11.62 10.99 4.11
N ALA A 134 -11.12 10.16 3.20
CA ALA A 134 -11.64 10.00 1.84
C ALA A 134 -12.87 9.08 1.78
N ALA A 135 -13.04 8.18 2.75
CA ALA A 135 -14.11 7.19 2.79
C ALA A 135 -15.47 7.80 3.18
N HIS A 136 -16.55 7.21 2.66
CA HIS A 136 -17.88 7.45 3.22
C HIS A 136 -17.96 6.93 4.66
N PRO A 137 -18.74 7.58 5.57
CA PRO A 137 -18.81 7.19 6.98
C PRO A 137 -19.11 5.70 7.22
N ASP A 138 -19.91 5.07 6.35
CA ASP A 138 -20.28 3.66 6.45
C ASP A 138 -19.12 2.72 6.07
N GLN A 139 -18.13 3.21 5.31
CA GLN A 139 -16.97 2.45 4.84
C GLN A 139 -15.70 2.72 5.68
N GLN A 140 -15.80 3.63 6.66
CA GLN A 140 -14.67 3.96 7.53
C GLN A 140 -14.30 2.80 8.46
N THR A 141 -15.25 1.91 8.82
CA THR A 141 -14.97 0.80 9.74
C THR A 141 -13.85 -0.09 9.22
N ASP A 142 -13.90 -0.52 7.96
CA ASP A 142 -12.90 -1.38 7.34
C ASP A 142 -11.49 -0.76 7.38
N SER A 143 -11.38 0.51 6.98
CA SER A 143 -10.11 1.25 7.02
C SER A 143 -9.56 1.38 8.45
N ILE A 144 -10.45 1.54 9.43
CA ILE A 144 -10.07 1.65 10.85
C ILE A 144 -9.64 0.29 11.41
N CYS A 145 -10.30 -0.81 11.04
CA CYS A 145 -9.90 -2.15 11.45
C CYS A 145 -8.49 -2.48 10.94
N GLU A 146 -8.20 -2.20 9.68
CA GLU A 146 -6.88 -2.42 9.11
C GLU A 146 -5.81 -1.49 9.68
N TRP A 147 -6.15 -0.24 9.96
CA TRP A 147 -5.27 0.67 10.69
C TRP A 147 -4.93 0.09 12.07
N ALA A 148 -5.94 -0.41 12.80
CA ALA A 148 -5.73 -1.01 14.10
C ALA A 148 -4.88 -2.30 14.03
N ARG A 149 -5.06 -3.14 13.00
CA ARG A 149 -4.18 -4.30 12.75
C ARG A 149 -2.74 -3.88 12.49
N THR A 150 -2.53 -2.86 11.67
CA THR A 150 -1.18 -2.31 11.43
C THR A 150 -0.56 -1.73 12.70
N LEU A 151 -1.35 -1.08 13.56
CA LEU A 151 -0.89 -0.64 14.87
C LEU A 151 -0.47 -1.82 15.75
N LEU A 152 -1.19 -2.94 15.71
CA LEU A 152 -0.81 -4.15 16.45
C LEU A 152 0.50 -4.75 15.91
N ASP A 153 0.64 -4.86 14.60
CA ASP A 153 1.85 -5.37 13.94
C ASP A 153 3.07 -4.48 14.23
N ALA A 154 2.85 -3.17 14.34
CA ALA A 154 3.86 -2.18 14.73
C ALA A 154 4.15 -2.15 16.24
N GLY A 155 3.42 -2.92 17.07
CA GLY A 155 3.64 -2.99 18.51
C GLY A 155 3.00 -1.84 19.32
N HIS A 156 1.92 -1.25 18.81
CA HIS A 156 1.16 -0.15 19.42
C HIS A 156 -0.27 -0.57 19.83
N PRO A 157 -0.45 -1.60 20.68
CA PRO A 157 -1.76 -2.15 20.99
C PRO A 157 -2.68 -1.18 21.74
N GLU A 158 -2.15 -0.29 22.58
CA GLU A 158 -2.96 0.70 23.31
C GLU A 158 -3.62 1.72 22.36
N GLU A 159 -2.89 2.10 21.30
CA GLU A 159 -3.40 3.01 20.27
C GLU A 159 -4.48 2.32 19.44
N ALA A 160 -4.28 1.04 19.08
CA ALA A 160 -5.29 0.23 18.41
C ALA A 160 -6.58 0.13 19.24
N VAL A 161 -6.49 -0.16 20.55
CA VAL A 161 -7.65 -0.21 21.45
C VAL A 161 -8.39 1.13 21.49
N LYS A 162 -7.67 2.25 21.57
CA LYS A 162 -8.27 3.59 21.59
C LYS A 162 -9.04 3.86 20.30
N LEU A 163 -8.42 3.60 19.16
CA LEU A 163 -8.99 3.81 17.84
C LEU A 163 -10.27 2.97 17.65
N LEU A 164 -10.21 1.68 17.96
CA LEU A 164 -11.36 0.76 17.79
C LEU A 164 -12.51 1.08 18.74
N ARG A 165 -12.23 1.46 20.00
CA ARG A 165 -13.26 1.89 20.95
C ARG A 165 -14.00 3.15 20.48
N GLN A 166 -13.30 4.07 19.82
CA GLN A 166 -13.92 5.26 19.25
C GLN A 166 -14.85 4.86 18.10
N ARG A 167 -14.42 3.99 17.19
CA ARG A 167 -15.26 3.55 16.06
C ARG A 167 -16.47 2.72 16.52
N ARG A 168 -16.31 1.86 17.53
CA ARG A 168 -17.40 1.03 18.09
C ARG A 168 -18.61 1.84 18.59
N GLN A 169 -18.43 3.11 18.96
CA GLN A 169 -19.54 3.98 19.38
C GLN A 169 -20.54 4.25 18.25
N PHE A 170 -20.07 4.16 17.00
CA PHE A 170 -20.88 4.38 15.80
C PHE A 170 -21.36 3.08 15.19
N ASP A 171 -20.58 2.00 15.35
CA ASP A 171 -20.82 0.72 14.71
C ASP A 171 -20.55 -0.45 15.69
N PRO A 172 -21.43 -0.67 16.68
CA PRO A 172 -21.19 -1.62 17.77
C PRO A 172 -21.36 -3.08 17.35
N GLU A 173 -22.10 -3.37 16.29
CA GLU A 173 -22.40 -4.73 15.83
C GLU A 173 -21.43 -5.23 14.74
N HIS A 174 -20.47 -4.39 14.33
CA HIS A 174 -19.49 -4.78 13.31
C HIS A 174 -18.55 -5.88 13.82
N GLU A 175 -18.69 -7.08 13.24
CA GLU A 175 -17.96 -8.29 13.63
C GLU A 175 -16.44 -8.07 13.59
N ASP A 176 -15.91 -7.63 12.45
CA ASP A 176 -14.47 -7.43 12.24
C ASP A 176 -13.84 -6.43 13.23
N LEU A 177 -14.62 -5.41 13.63
CA LEU A 177 -14.18 -4.39 14.57
C LEU A 177 -14.08 -4.96 15.98
N ASN A 178 -15.08 -5.76 16.38
CA ASN A 178 -15.12 -6.38 17.68
C ASN A 178 -14.01 -7.45 17.81
N GLU A 179 -13.79 -8.25 16.76
CA GLU A 179 -12.68 -9.21 16.72
C GLU A 179 -11.32 -8.53 16.82
N THR A 180 -11.10 -7.45 16.05
CA THR A 180 -9.84 -6.70 16.10
C THR A 180 -9.65 -6.01 17.45
N LEU A 181 -10.73 -5.53 18.08
CA LEU A 181 -10.68 -4.92 19.41
C LEU A 181 -10.31 -5.95 20.48
N ASP A 182 -10.88 -7.14 20.42
CA ASP A 182 -10.53 -8.24 21.32
C ASP A 182 -9.05 -8.64 21.17
N GLN A 183 -8.54 -8.71 19.93
CA GLN A 183 -7.12 -8.93 19.67
C GLN A 183 -6.27 -7.82 20.29
N ALA A 184 -6.66 -6.56 20.10
CA ALA A 184 -5.93 -5.42 20.62
C ALA A 184 -5.92 -5.37 22.16
N LEU A 185 -7.04 -5.71 22.81
CA LEU A 185 -7.13 -5.78 24.27
C LEU A 185 -6.21 -6.86 24.84
N ARG A 186 -6.18 -8.05 24.23
CA ARG A 186 -5.26 -9.13 24.62
C ARG A 186 -3.80 -8.71 24.48
N ALA A 187 -3.47 -8.03 23.38
CA ALA A 187 -2.11 -7.53 23.13
C ALA A 187 -1.69 -6.43 24.12
N ALA A 188 -2.61 -5.56 24.53
CA ALA A 188 -2.38 -4.51 25.54
C ALA A 188 -2.37 -5.05 27.00
N GLY A 189 -2.50 -6.36 27.20
CA GLY A 189 -2.60 -6.96 28.54
C GLY A 189 -3.91 -6.67 29.27
N GLY A 190 -4.94 -6.20 28.55
CA GLY A 190 -6.29 -6.02 29.07
C GLY A 190 -7.05 -7.35 29.13
N THR A 191 -7.69 -7.64 30.26
CA THR A 191 -8.73 -8.67 30.32
C THR A 191 -10.01 -8.15 29.66
N PRO A 192 -10.81 -9.02 29.01
CA PRO A 192 -12.05 -8.66 28.31
C PRO A 192 -13.06 -7.93 29.22
#